data_AF-A0A930B1J0-F1
#
_entry.id   AF-A0A930B1J0-F1
#
_cell.length_a   1.000
_cell.length_b   1.000
_cell.length_c   1.000
_cell.angle_alpha   90.00
_cell.angle_beta   90.00
_cell.angle_gamma   90.00
#
_symmetry.space_group_name_H-M   'P 1'
#
loop_
_entity.id
_entity.type
_entity.pdbx_description
1 polymer ?
#
loop_
_entity_poly.entity_id
_entity_poly.type
_entity_poly.pdbx_seq_one_letter_code
_entity_poly.pdbx_strand_id
1 'polypeptide(L)'
;EMEKMNEDAIEAMNSVGANPVQTFFYARLPQVMPTYTSLILNHFEIGVRSAATLGLVGAGGIGAPLIFAIQARNWDKVSIILLVVVVTVFVLDIANGWLRKKLK
;
A
#
# COMPACT_ATOMS: atom_id res chain seq x y z
N GLU A 1 -3.66 -13.83 -11.78
CA GLU A 1 -2.27 -13.32 -11.96
C GLU A 1 -1.21 -14.42 -12.08
N MET A 2 -1.36 -15.60 -11.44
CA MET A 2 -0.49 -16.77 -11.67
C MET A 2 -0.53 -17.34 -13.10
N GLU A 3 -1.47 -16.86 -13.92
CA GLU A 3 -1.70 -17.28 -15.31
C GLU A 3 -0.89 -16.45 -16.35
N LYS A 4 -0.18 -15.40 -15.91
CA LYS A 4 0.70 -14.57 -16.77
C LYS A 4 2.19 -14.77 -16.48
N MET A 5 2.52 -15.85 -15.81
CA MET A 5 3.92 -16.19 -15.57
C MET A 5 4.56 -16.61 -16.88
N ASN A 6 5.71 -16.01 -17.21
CA ASN A 6 6.44 -16.41 -18.39
C ASN A 6 6.95 -17.85 -18.20
N GLU A 7 6.31 -18.81 -18.87
CA GLU A 7 6.65 -20.24 -18.75
C GLU A 7 8.09 -20.52 -19.17
N ASP A 8 8.66 -19.70 -20.04
CA ASP A 8 10.07 -19.75 -20.47
C ASP A 8 11.05 -19.80 -19.29
N ALA A 9 10.79 -19.04 -18.21
CA ALA A 9 11.66 -19.00 -17.04
C ALA A 9 11.56 -20.26 -16.17
N ILE A 10 10.40 -20.93 -16.20
CA ILE A 10 10.16 -22.19 -15.52
C ILE A 10 10.76 -23.34 -16.33
N GLU A 11 10.61 -23.30 -17.65
CA GLU A 11 11.15 -24.29 -18.58
C GLU A 11 12.70 -24.25 -18.63
N ALA A 12 13.29 -23.05 -18.55
CA ALA A 12 14.73 -22.87 -18.39
C ALA A 12 15.27 -23.45 -17.07
N MET A 13 14.52 -23.31 -15.96
CA MET A 13 14.91 -23.91 -14.68
C MET A 13 14.77 -25.44 -14.69
N ASN A 14 13.74 -25.96 -15.34
CA ASN A 14 13.55 -27.40 -15.50
C ASN A 14 14.62 -28.05 -16.39
N SER A 15 15.07 -27.36 -17.44
CA SER A 15 16.13 -27.85 -18.35
C SER A 15 17.53 -27.88 -17.71
N VAL A 16 17.76 -27.12 -16.64
CA VAL A 16 18.99 -27.17 -15.81
C VAL A 16 18.87 -28.25 -14.70
N GLY A 17 17.74 -28.95 -14.59
CA GLY A 17 17.51 -29.99 -13.60
C GLY A 17 17.19 -29.46 -12.19
N ALA A 18 16.67 -28.23 -12.08
CA ALA A 18 16.35 -27.63 -10.79
C ALA A 18 15.18 -28.35 -10.09
N ASN A 19 15.28 -28.50 -8.77
CA ASN A 19 14.22 -29.08 -7.94
C ASN A 19 13.01 -28.11 -7.90
N PRO A 20 11.75 -28.59 -7.89
CA PRO A 20 10.55 -27.75 -7.79
C PRO A 20 10.57 -26.67 -6.69
N VAL A 21 11.26 -26.89 -5.58
CA VAL A 21 11.46 -25.87 -4.53
C VAL A 21 12.35 -24.72 -5.02
N GLN A 22 13.43 -25.03 -5.73
CA GLN A 22 14.32 -24.03 -6.33
C GLN A 22 13.60 -23.25 -7.43
N THR A 23 12.83 -23.93 -8.28
CA THR A 23 12.01 -23.27 -9.32
C THR A 23 10.98 -22.32 -8.69
N PHE A 24 10.37 -22.70 -7.56
CA PHE A 24 9.44 -21.83 -6.84
C PHE A 24 10.12 -20.55 -6.33
N PHE A 25 11.24 -20.66 -5.61
CA PHE A 25 11.91 -19.49 -5.04
C PHE A 25 12.62 -18.61 -6.07
N TYR A 26 13.14 -19.18 -7.16
CA TYR A 26 13.98 -18.44 -8.11
C TYR A 26 13.29 -18.06 -9.43
N ALA A 27 12.27 -18.79 -9.87
CA ALA A 27 11.50 -18.41 -11.06
C ALA A 27 10.15 -17.77 -10.69
N ARG A 28 9.44 -18.35 -9.72
CA ARG A 28 8.05 -17.97 -9.43
C ARG A 28 7.93 -16.82 -8.44
N LEU A 29 8.66 -16.87 -7.33
CA LEU A 29 8.66 -15.83 -6.30
C LEU A 29 9.09 -14.45 -6.82
N PRO A 30 10.26 -14.26 -7.48
CA PRO A 30 10.69 -12.94 -7.92
C PRO A 30 9.79 -12.31 -8.97
N GLN A 31 9.05 -13.10 -9.75
CA GLN A 31 8.06 -12.59 -10.70
C GLN A 31 6.83 -12.00 -10.01
N VAL A 32 6.38 -12.58 -8.89
CA VAL A 32 5.16 -12.13 -8.20
C VAL A 32 5.44 -11.10 -7.10
N MET A 33 6.62 -11.12 -6.49
CA MET A 33 7.06 -10.17 -5.45
C MET A 33 6.78 -8.70 -5.77
N PRO A 34 7.17 -8.16 -6.95
CA PRO A 34 6.91 -6.75 -7.28
C PRO A 34 5.42 -6.39 -7.27
N THR A 35 4.57 -7.29 -7.76
CA THR A 35 3.11 -7.11 -7.75
C THR A 35 2.55 -7.16 -6.33
N TYR A 36 2.95 -8.15 -5.53
CA TYR A 36 2.50 -8.27 -4.14
C TYR A 36 2.93 -7.08 -3.27
N THR A 37 4.16 -6.58 -3.44
CA THR A 37 4.60 -5.38 -2.72
C THR A 37 3.74 -4.16 -3.08
N SER A 38 3.38 -3.99 -4.36
CA SER A 38 2.44 -2.94 -4.78
C SER A 38 1.08 -3.09 -4.11
N LEU A 39 0.56 -4.32 -4.04
CA LEU A 39 -0.74 -4.61 -3.44
C LEU A 39 -0.74 -4.33 -1.94
N ILE A 40 0.31 -4.74 -1.22
CA ILE A 40 0.46 -4.49 0.21
C ILE A 40 0.52 -2.99 0.50
N LEU A 41 1.29 -2.23 -0.30
CA LEU A 41 1.40 -0.78 -0.10
C LEU A 41 0.08 -0.07 -0.40
N ASN A 42 -0.64 -0.46 -1.45
CA ASN A 42 -1.98 0.07 -1.75
C ASN A 42 -2.97 -0.26 -0.63
N HIS A 43 -2.93 -1.48 -0.09
CA HIS A 43 -3.81 -1.87 1.02
C HIS A 43 -3.50 -1.07 2.29
N PHE A 44 -2.22 -0.81 2.55
CA PHE A 44 -1.79 0.06 3.63
C PHE A 44 -2.30 1.49 3.46
N GLU A 45 -2.18 2.07 2.25
CA GLU A 45 -2.70 3.42 1.95
C GLU A 45 -4.22 3.51 2.21
N ILE A 46 -4.97 2.55 1.67
CA ILE A 46 -6.43 2.48 1.88
C ILE A 46 -6.75 2.31 3.36
N GLY A 47 -5.98 1.50 4.10
CA GLY A 47 -6.12 1.31 5.54
C GLY A 47 -5.88 2.59 6.33
N VAL A 48 -4.88 3.38 5.98
CA VAL A 48 -4.62 4.70 6.60
C VAL A 48 -5.77 5.66 6.30
N ARG A 49 -6.23 5.72 5.05
CA ARG A 49 -7.34 6.59 4.64
C ARG A 49 -8.64 6.22 5.36
N SER A 50 -8.94 4.93 5.48
CA SER A 50 -10.14 4.44 6.18
C SER A 50 -10.06 4.69 7.68
N ALA A 51 -8.90 4.54 8.31
CA ALA A 51 -8.70 4.89 9.72
C ALA A 51 -8.87 6.40 10.00
N ALA A 52 -8.49 7.25 9.04
CA ALA A 52 -8.72 8.69 9.12
C ALA A 52 -10.22 9.03 9.03
N THR A 53 -10.94 8.48 8.05
CA THR A 53 -12.38 8.73 7.89
C THR A 53 -13.21 8.14 9.04
N LEU A 54 -12.82 6.97 9.57
CA LEU A 54 -13.43 6.38 10.78
C LEU A 54 -13.25 7.27 12.01
N GLY A 55 -12.09 7.94 12.14
CA GLY A 55 -11.85 8.93 13.19
C GLY A 55 -12.78 10.13 13.13
N LEU A 56 -13.25 10.51 11.93
CA LEU A 56 -14.19 11.63 11.74
C LEU A 56 -15.61 11.29 12.19
N VAL A 57 -16.05 10.04 11.98
CA VAL A 57 -17.39 9.58 12.40
C VAL A 57 -17.47 9.21 13.88
N GLY A 58 -16.39 9.40 14.64
CA GLY A 58 -16.37 9.17 16.10
C GLY A 58 -16.09 7.73 16.51
N ALA A 59 -15.73 6.84 15.58
CA ALA A 59 -15.34 5.45 15.89
C ALA A 59 -13.95 5.36 16.56
N GLY A 60 -13.21 6.48 16.67
CA GLY A 60 -11.81 6.50 17.09
C GLY A 60 -10.84 6.23 15.92
N GLY A 61 -9.57 6.57 16.09
CA GLY A 61 -8.53 6.40 15.06
C GLY A 61 -7.68 7.66 14.82
N ILE A 62 -6.86 7.65 13.77
CA ILE A 62 -5.94 8.76 13.45
C ILE A 62 -6.67 10.08 13.10
N GLY A 63 -7.93 10.02 12.68
CA GLY A 63 -8.77 11.20 12.44
C GLY A 63 -9.52 11.73 13.67
N ALA A 64 -9.47 11.03 14.81
CA ALA A 64 -10.19 11.44 16.03
C ALA A 64 -9.80 12.83 16.57
N PRO A 65 -8.54 13.31 16.48
CA PRO A 65 -8.19 14.66 16.91
C PRO A 65 -9.00 15.75 16.19
N LEU A 66 -9.40 15.52 14.93
CA LEU A 66 -10.17 16.50 14.17
C LEU A 66 -11.58 16.65 14.75
N ILE A 67 -12.28 15.54 15.03
CA ILE A 67 -13.63 15.61 15.58
C ILE A 67 -13.63 16.20 16.99
N PHE A 68 -12.60 15.94 17.80
CA PHE A 68 -12.44 16.57 19.10
C PHE A 68 -12.20 18.08 19.01
N ALA A 69 -11.39 18.54 18.05
CA ALA A 69 -11.17 19.97 17.82
C ALA A 69 -12.46 20.69 17.35
N ILE A 70 -13.26 20.03 16.50
CA ILE A 70 -14.57 20.52 16.07
C ILE A 70 -15.53 20.62 17.27
N GLN A 71 -15.61 19.57 18.09
CA GLN A 71 -16.46 19.56 19.29
C GLN A 71 -16.04 20.63 20.31
N ALA A 72 -14.74 20.89 20.45
CA ALA A 72 -14.21 21.97 21.29
C ALA A 72 -14.38 23.38 20.69
N ARG A 73 -15.01 23.52 19.51
CA ARG A 73 -15.13 24.77 18.72
C ARG A 73 -13.79 25.50 18.51
N ASN A 74 -12.69 24.76 18.50
CA ASN A 74 -11.35 25.33 18.30
C ASN A 74 -10.99 25.27 16.81
N TRP A 75 -11.45 26.27 16.06
CA TRP A 75 -11.27 26.35 14.61
C TRP A 75 -9.79 26.45 14.19
N ASP A 76 -8.94 27.04 15.03
CA ASP A 76 -7.49 27.10 14.79
C ASP A 76 -6.90 25.70 14.75
N LYS A 77 -7.23 24.84 15.73
CA LYS A 77 -6.78 23.44 15.74
C LYS A 77 -7.38 22.63 14.60
N VAL A 78 -8.64 22.87 14.24
CA VAL A 78 -9.30 22.17 13.12
C VAL A 78 -8.54 22.39 11.82
N SER A 79 -8.19 23.64 11.50
CA SER A 79 -7.49 23.97 10.25
C SER A 79 -6.10 23.32 10.17
N ILE A 80 -5.34 23.33 11.26
CA ILE A 80 -4.00 22.70 11.33
C ILE A 80 -4.11 21.18 11.16
N ILE A 81 -5.02 20.52 11.88
CA ILE A 81 -5.19 19.07 11.80
C ILE A 81 -5.64 18.66 10.39
N LEU A 82 -6.58 19.41 9.79
CA LEU A 82 -7.04 19.16 8.43
C LEU A 82 -5.90 19.27 7.42
N LEU A 83 -5.08 20.32 7.53
CA LEU A 83 -3.93 20.52 6.65
C LEU A 83 -2.92 19.37 6.77
N VAL A 84 -2.61 18.93 7.99
CA VAL A 84 -1.71 17.79 8.23
C VAL A 84 -2.24 16.52 7.57
N VAL A 85 -3.53 16.20 7.74
CA VAL A 85 -4.15 15.02 7.12
C VAL A 85 -4.06 15.07 5.59
N VAL A 86 -4.37 16.22 4.99
CA VAL A 86 -4.26 16.41 3.54
C VAL A 86 -2.83 16.20 3.06
N VAL A 87 -1.85 16.82 3.74
CA VAL A 87 -0.42 16.66 3.40
C VAL A 87 0.02 15.20 3.52
N THR A 88 -0.38 14.49 4.59
CA THR A 88 -0.05 13.07 4.76
C THR A 88 -0.63 12.21 3.64
N VAL A 89 -1.90 12.40 3.28
CA VAL A 89 -2.52 11.64 2.18
C VAL A 89 -1.82 11.95 0.86
N PHE A 90 -1.47 13.21 0.61
CA PHE A 90 -0.77 13.62 -0.61
C PHE A 90 0.63 13.00 -0.72
N VAL A 91 1.38 12.95 0.39
CA VAL A 91 2.69 12.29 0.44
C VAL A 91 2.56 10.79 0.17
N LEU A 92 1.53 10.13 0.72
CA LEU A 92 1.26 8.72 0.45
C LEU A 92 0.92 8.47 -1.03
N ASP A 93 0.06 9.31 -1.63
CA ASP A 93 -0.28 9.22 -3.05
C ASP A 93 0.96 9.36 -3.94
N ILE A 94 1.87 10.29 -3.62
CA ILE A 94 3.14 10.45 -4.35
C ILE A 94 4.04 9.22 -4.16
N ALA A 95 4.18 8.72 -2.94
CA ALA A 95 5.00 7.55 -2.65
C ALA A 95 4.49 6.32 -3.43
N ASN A 96 3.18 6.12 -3.49
CA ASN A 96 2.55 5.06 -4.28
C ASN A 96 2.76 5.25 -5.78
N GLY A 97 2.62 6.48 -6.29
CA GLY A 97 2.90 6.80 -7.69
C GLY A 97 4.35 6.52 -8.08
N TRP A 98 5.31 6.83 -7.19
CA TRP A 98 6.73 6.58 -7.42
C TRP A 98 7.04 5.09 -7.39
N LEU A 99 6.47 4.34 -6.44
CA LEU A 99 6.66 2.89 -6.35
C LEU A 99 6.08 2.19 -7.58
N ARG A 100 4.92 2.62 -8.06
CA ARG A 100 4.29 2.07 -9.28
C ARG A 100 5.12 2.32 -10.54
N LYS A 101 5.86 3.43 -10.61
CA LYS A 101 6.80 3.69 -11.71
C LYS A 101 8.05 2.81 -11.64
N LYS A 102 8.46 2.38 -10.46
CA LYS A 102 9.65 1.53 -10.26
C LYS A 102 9.36 0.04 -10.47
N LEU A 103 8.09 -0.35 -10.43
CA LEU A 103 7.62 -1.74 -10.59
C LEU A 103 7.10 -2.05 -12.00
N LYS A 104 7.05 -1.05 -12.88
CA LYS A 104 7.04 -1.24 -14.34
C LYS A 104 8.47 -1.31 -14.85
#